data_AF-A0A2S2KQY9-F1
#
_entry.id   AF-A0A2S2KQY9-F1
#
_cell.length_a   1.000
_cell.length_b   1.000
_cell.length_c   1.000
_cell.angle_alpha   90.00
_cell.angle_beta   90.00
_cell.angle_gamma   90.00
#
_symmetry.space_group_name_H-M   'P 1'
#
loop_
_entity.id
_entity.type
_entity.pdbx_description
1 polymer ?
#
loop_
_entity_poly.entity_id
_entity_poly.type
_entity_poly.pdbx_seq_one_letter_code
_entity_poly.pdbx_strand_id
1 'polypeptide(L)' 'MIFTNILIAYDMSSFSNRAFKIALEIAKTNGSKITLLTIIPGEYSAIMGYSKINPQTIQKQKK' A
#
# COMPACT_ATOMS: atom_id res chain seq x y z
N MET A 1 -7.88 24.23 -0.01
CA MET A 1 -7.27 23.53 -1.16
C MET A 1 -8.35 22.61 -1.73
N ILE A 2 -8.82 22.84 -2.95
CA ILE A 2 -9.91 22.03 -3.54
C ILE A 2 -9.27 20.84 -4.25
N PHE A 3 -9.43 19.64 -3.69
CA PHE A 3 -9.09 18.40 -4.39
C PHE A 3 -10.24 18.07 -5.34
N THR A 4 -10.00 18.03 -6.65
CA THR A 4 -11.04 17.74 -7.65
C THR A 4 -11.12 16.26 -7.99
N ASN A 5 -10.00 15.53 -7.86
CA ASN A 5 -9.90 14.10 -8.12
C ASN A 5 -9.11 13.45 -6.98
N ILE A 6 -9.70 12.43 -6.36
CA ILE A 6 -9.11 11.72 -5.21
C ILE A 6 -8.92 10.26 -5.61
N LEU A 7 -7.68 9.78 -5.53
CA LEU A 7 -7.34 8.36 -5.69
C LEU A 7 -7.20 7.72 -4.31
N ILE A 8 -7.85 6.58 -4.11
CA ILE A 8 -7.84 5.84 -2.85
C ILE A 8 -7.36 4.42 -3.11
N ALA A 9 -6.24 4.04 -2.52
CA ALA A 9 -5.82 2.64 -2.46
C ALA A 9 -6.71 1.86 -1.48
N TYR A 10 -7.21 0.72 -1.91
CA TYR A 10 -8.20 -0.05 -1.17
C TYR A 10 -7.85 -1.54 -1.18
N ASP A 11 -7.49 -2.05 -0.01
CA ASP A 11 -7.06 -3.43 0.22
C ASP A 11 -8.07 -4.24 1.07
N MET A 12 -9.29 -3.72 1.25
CA MET A 12 -10.36 -4.31 2.07
C MET A 12 -10.06 -4.41 3.57
N SER A 13 -8.92 -3.90 4.04
CA SER A 13 -8.60 -3.80 5.47
C SER A 13 -9.46 -2.75 6.19
N SER A 14 -9.50 -2.82 7.52
CA SER A 14 -10.15 -1.79 8.33
C SER A 14 -9.51 -0.39 8.16
N PHE A 15 -8.26 -0.32 7.70
CA PHE A 15 -7.56 0.94 7.46
C PHE A 15 -8.01 1.57 6.14
N SER A 16 -8.08 0.79 5.05
CA SER A 16 -8.58 1.30 3.77
C SER A 16 -10.07 1.64 3.83
N ASN A 17 -10.88 0.91 4.61
CA ASN A 17 -12.27 1.28 4.89
C ASN A 17 -12.38 2.68 5.53
N ARG A 18 -11.52 2.98 6.51
CA ARG A 18 -11.47 4.30 7.16
C ARG A 18 -10.99 5.38 6.20
N ALA A 19 -9.94 5.11 5.43
CA ALA A 19 -9.44 6.03 4.42
C ALA A 19 -10.52 6.37 3.37
N PHE A 20 -11.25 5.37 2.90
CA PHE A 20 -12.37 5.54 1.98
C PHE A 20 -13.47 6.43 2.58
N LYS A 21 -13.85 6.20 3.83
CA LYS A 21 -14.88 7.01 4.51
C LYS A 21 -14.50 8.48 4.59
N ILE A 22 -13.27 8.79 5.01
CA ILE A 22 -12.79 10.17 5.11
C ILE A 22 -12.72 10.83 3.72
N ALA A 23 -12.21 10.12 2.72
CA ALA A 23 -12.16 10.63 1.36
C ALA A 23 -13.56 10.89 0.77
N LEU A 24 -14.56 10.08 1.13
CA LEU A 24 -15.96 10.31 0.76
C LEU A 24 -16.52 11.60 1.37
N GLU A 25 -16.21 11.88 2.63
CA GLU A 25 -16.62 13.13 3.29
C GLU A 25 -15.97 14.36 2.64
N ILE A 26 -14.68 14.27 2.32
CA ILE A 26 -13.95 15.32 1.58
C ILE A 26 -14.54 15.53 0.19
N ALA A 27 -14.81 14.45 -0.54
CA ALA A 27 -15.33 14.51 -1.91
C ALA A 27 -16.72 15.15 -1.96
N LYS A 28 -17.60 14.79 -1.02
CA LYS A 28 -18.94 15.40 -0.92
C LYS A 28 -18.87 16.90 -0.68
N THR A 29 -17.96 17.33 0.19
CA THR A 29 -17.78 18.75 0.53
C THR A 29 -17.27 19.56 -0.66
N ASN A 30 -16.41 18.95 -1.49
CA ASN A 30 -15.70 19.64 -2.57
C ASN A 30 -16.24 19.35 -3.98
N GLY A 31 -17.26 18.51 -4.13
CA GLY A 31 -17.72 18.03 -5.43
C GLY A 31 -16.66 17.19 -6.19
N SER A 32 -15.77 16.51 -5.45
CA SER A 32 -14.66 15.75 -6.04
C SER A 32 -15.11 14.42 -6.63
N LYS A 33 -14.39 13.95 -7.64
CA LYS A 33 -14.48 12.57 -8.13
C LYS A 33 -13.59 11.65 -7.29
N ILE A 34 -14.08 10.46 -6.99
CA ILE A 34 -13.30 9.41 -6.31
C ILE A 34 -12.99 8.30 -7.31
N THR A 35 -11.73 7.88 -7.34
CA THR A 35 -11.30 6.63 -7.97
C THR A 35 -10.81 5.70 -6.87
N LEU A 36 -11.40 4.51 -6.81
CA LEU A 36 -11.00 3.45 -5.88
C LEU A 36 -10.10 2.45 -6.62
N LEU A 37 -8.91 2.20 -6.08
CA LEU A 37 -7.93 1.28 -6.66
C LEU A 37 -7.70 0.10 -5.72
N THR A 38 -8.08 -1.09 -6.15
CA THR A 38 -7.72 -2.34 -5.48
C THR A 38 -6.73 -3.10 -6.35
N ILE A 39 -5.61 -3.48 -5.76
CA ILE A 39 -4.60 -4.31 -6.41
C ILE A 39 -4.95 -5.76 -6.11
N ILE A 40 -5.32 -6.51 -7.15
CA ILE A 40 -5.44 -7.96 -7.06
C ILE A 40 -4.05 -8.52 -7.42
N PRO A 41 -3.29 -9.08 -6.45
CA PRO A 41 -2.03 -9.70 -6.76
C PRO A 41 -2.26 -10.89 -7.70
N GLY A 42 -1.50 -10.96 -8.78
CA GLY A 42 -1.40 -12.17 -9.62
C GLY A 42 -0.55 -13.24 -8.93
N GLU A 43 0.23 -14.00 -9.69
CA GLU A 43 1.31 -14.79 -9.09
C GLU A 43 2.22 -13.85 -8.28
N TYR A 44 2.19 -14.02 -6.97
CA TYR A 44 3.08 -13.33 -6.06
C TYR A 44 4.48 -13.93 -6.24
N SER A 45 5.19 -13.47 -7.26
CA SER A 45 6.64 -13.56 -7.27
C SER A 45 7.11 -12.49 -6.32
N ALA A 46 7.30 -12.84 -5.04
CA ALA A 46 8.15 -12.04 -4.18
C ALA A 46 9.40 -11.78 -5.00
N ILE A 47 9.68 -10.52 -5.35
CA ILE A 47 10.98 -10.17 -5.91
C ILE A 47 11.96 -10.81 -4.94
N MET A 48 12.69 -11.83 -5.42
CA MET A 48 13.62 -12.66 -4.68
C MET A 48 14.74 -11.76 -4.15
N GLY A 49 14.41 -11.00 -3.12
CA GLY A 49 15.19 -9.96 -2.50
C GLY A 49 15.41 -10.37 -1.06
N TYR A 50 16.35 -11.30 -0.89
CA TYR A 50 17.08 -11.60 0.34
C TYR A 50 16.34 -12.37 1.44
N SER A 51 16.23 -13.68 1.24
CA SER A 51 16.98 -14.59 2.12
C SER A 51 17.26 -15.89 1.38
N LYS A 52 18.29 -15.88 0.52
CA LYS A 52 19.11 -17.09 0.47
C LYS A 52 19.77 -17.10 1.84
N ILE A 53 19.30 -17.97 2.73
CA ILE A 53 20.07 -18.37 3.92
C ILE A 53 21.45 -18.72 3.36
N ASN A 54 22.40 -17.80 3.45
CA ASN A 54 23.76 -18.07 3.05
C ASN A 54 24.31 -18.92 4.19
N PRO A 55 24.60 -20.23 3.97
CA PRO A 55 25.14 -21.08 5.02
C PRO A 55 26.55 -20.63 5.46
N GLN A 56 27.16 -19.69 4.75
CA GLN A 56 28.37 -19.01 5.21
C GLN A 56 28.01 -18.07 6.37
N THR A 57 28.10 -18.61 7.58
CA THR A 57 28.08 -17.83 8.82
C THR A 57 29.05 -16.67 8.68
N ILE A 58 28.54 -15.43 8.81
CA ILE A 58 29.37 -14.23 8.92
C ILE A 58 30.22 -14.42 10.18
N GLN A 59 31.48 -14.79 10.02
CA GLN A 59 32.38 -14.97 11.16
C GLN A 59 32.78 -13.60 11.69
N LYS A 60 32.68 -13.43 13.01
CA LYS A 60 33.12 -12.22 13.70
C LYS A 60 34.61 -12.02 13.41
N GLN A 61 34.96 -10.87 12.83
CA GLN A 61 36.33 -10.51 12.51
C GLN A 61 37.15 -10.51 13.81
N LYS A 62 38.13 -11.41 13.92
CA LYS A 62 39.07 -11.42 15.04
C LYS A 62 40.10 -10.32 14.81
N LYS A 63 40.26 -9.47 15.83
CA LYS A 63 41.25 -8.40 15.89
C LYS A 63 42.60 -8.99 16.28
#